data_AF-A0A927VY63-F1
#
_entry.id   AF-A0A927VY63-F1
#
_cell.length_a   1.000
_cell.length_b   1.000
_cell.length_c   1.000
_cell.angle_alpha   90.00
_cell.angle_beta   90.00
_cell.angle_gamma   90.00
#
_symmetry.space_group_name_H-M   'P 1'
#
loop_
_entity.id
_entity.type
_entity.pdbx_description
1 polymer ?
#
loop_
_entity_poly.entity_id
_entity_poly.type
_entity_poly.pdbx_seq_one_letter_code
_entity_poly.pdbx_strand_id
1 'polypeptide(L)'
;MSEEDRKDFWSGASNDKHADDEEPEESAGSFLKSLLIDIIIAVLLASAVLYFVRPTIVRQSSMEDTLYENDYLIMYRQAYRSNDPERGDIIV
;
A
#
# COMPACT_ATOMS: atom_id res chain seq x y z
N MET A 1 -43.57 -44.74 -24.17
CA MET A 1 -42.35 -44.26 -23.50
C MET A 1 -41.80 -45.43 -22.71
N SER A 2 -40.62 -45.97 -23.06
CA SER A 2 -40.04 -47.09 -22.32
C SER A 2 -39.30 -46.59 -21.08
N GLU A 3 -39.12 -47.45 -20.08
CA GLU A 3 -38.38 -47.12 -18.85
C GLU A 3 -36.87 -46.93 -19.11
N GLU A 4 -36.35 -47.44 -20.23
CA GLU A 4 -34.97 -47.24 -20.68
C GLU A 4 -34.76 -45.80 -21.16
N ASP A 5 -35.70 -45.28 -21.95
CA ASP A 5 -35.67 -43.88 -22.44
C ASP A 5 -35.64 -42.85 -21.29
N ARG A 6 -36.23 -43.18 -20.13
CA ARG A 6 -36.26 -42.30 -18.95
C ARG A 6 -34.92 -42.21 -18.23
N LYS A 7 -34.13 -43.29 -18.24
CA LYS A 7 -32.82 -43.33 -17.58
C LYS A 7 -31.76 -42.60 -18.40
N ASP A 8 -31.82 -42.71 -19.72
CA ASP A 8 -30.89 -42.03 -20.63
C ASP A 8 -31.08 -40.50 -20.61
N PHE A 9 -32.32 -40.06 -20.43
CA PHE A 9 -32.64 -38.65 -20.25
C PHE A 9 -32.10 -38.10 -18.91
N TRP A 10 -32.24 -38.85 -17.81
CA TRP A 10 -31.74 -38.45 -16.49
C TRP A 10 -30.21 -38.55 -16.36
N SER A 11 -29.56 -39.45 -17.09
CA SER A 11 -28.09 -39.57 -17.11
C SER A 11 -27.43 -38.45 -17.92
N GLY A 12 -28.10 -37.96 -18.98
CA GLY A 12 -27.64 -36.81 -19.77
C GLY A 12 -27.68 -35.49 -19.00
N ALA A 13 -28.67 -35.30 -18.12
CA ALA A 13 -28.87 -34.08 -17.32
C ALA A 13 -28.14 -34.08 -15.96
N SER A 14 -27.31 -35.10 -15.70
CA SER A 14 -26.46 -35.19 -14.49
C SER A 14 -24.97 -35.19 -14.82
N ASN A 15 -24.62 -35.04 -16.10
CA ASN A 15 -23.23 -35.01 -16.56
C ASN A 15 -22.74 -33.61 -16.97
N ASP A 16 -23.55 -32.59 -16.74
CA ASP A 16 -23.19 -31.18 -16.68
C ASP A 16 -22.46 -30.87 -15.36
N LYS A 17 -21.23 -31.38 -15.25
CA LYS A 17 -20.29 -30.99 -14.19
C LYS A 17 -19.70 -29.58 -14.44
N HIS A 18 -20.58 -28.61 -14.62
CA HIS A 18 -20.23 -27.19 -14.66
C HIS A 18 -21.11 -26.43 -13.67
N ALA A 19 -20.94 -26.76 -12.39
CA ALA A 19 -21.45 -25.97 -11.28
C ALA A 19 -20.59 -26.14 -10.01
N ASP A 20 -19.29 -26.40 -10.17
CA ASP A 20 -18.30 -26.19 -9.11
C ASP A 20 -17.47 -24.95 -9.48
N ASP A 21 -18.15 -23.85 -9.81
CA ASP A 21 -17.61 -22.54 -9.45
C ASP A 21 -17.84 -22.44 -7.94
N GLU A 22 -16.94 -23.04 -7.17
CA GLU A 22 -16.83 -22.80 -5.74
C GLU A 22 -16.66 -21.28 -5.57
N GLU A 23 -17.76 -20.58 -5.28
CA GLU A 23 -17.74 -19.31 -4.57
C GLU A 23 -16.74 -19.53 -3.42
N PRO A 24 -15.61 -18.80 -3.38
CA PRO A 24 -14.63 -19.05 -2.34
C PRO A 24 -15.33 -18.71 -1.03
N GLU A 25 -15.74 -19.72 -0.27
CA GLU A 25 -16.15 -19.52 1.10
C GLU A 25 -14.97 -18.83 1.76
N GLU A 26 -15.18 -17.55 2.02
CA GLU A 26 -14.14 -16.61 2.40
C GLU A 26 -13.78 -16.95 3.84
N SER A 27 -12.95 -17.99 3.98
CA SER A 27 -12.53 -18.48 5.27
C SER A 27 -11.89 -17.33 6.01
N ALA A 28 -12.16 -17.20 7.31
CA ALA A 28 -11.55 -16.15 8.12
C ALA A 28 -10.02 -16.09 7.98
N GLY A 29 -9.38 -17.22 7.61
CA GLY A 29 -7.95 -17.27 7.27
C GLY A 29 -7.55 -16.53 5.99
N SER A 30 -8.39 -16.54 4.95
CA SER A 30 -8.15 -15.79 3.70
C SER A 30 -8.24 -14.29 3.91
N PHE A 31 -9.22 -13.82 4.68
CA PHE A 31 -9.35 -12.42 5.11
C PHE A 31 -8.19 -11.96 5.98
N LEU A 32 -7.76 -12.76 6.97
CA LEU A 32 -6.60 -12.40 7.79
C LEU A 32 -5.32 -12.30 6.98
N LYS A 33 -5.17 -13.13 5.94
CA LYS A 33 -4.03 -13.08 5.02
C LYS A 33 -4.06 -11.81 4.16
N SER A 34 -5.21 -11.41 3.62
CA SER A 34 -5.32 -10.16 2.87
C SER A 34 -5.06 -8.93 3.75
N LEU A 35 -5.63 -8.89 4.96
CA LEU A 35 -5.37 -7.82 5.92
C LEU A 35 -3.88 -7.69 6.29
N LEU A 36 -3.19 -8.82 6.47
CA LEU A 36 -1.75 -8.80 6.75
C LEU A 36 -0.95 -8.22 5.58
N ILE A 37 -1.29 -8.60 4.34
CA ILE A 37 -0.66 -8.06 3.13
C ILE A 37 -0.90 -6.55 3.02
N ASP A 38 -2.12 -6.09 3.25
CA ASP A 38 -2.48 -4.68 3.19
C ASP A 38 -1.71 -3.86 4.24
N ILE A 39 -1.59 -4.38 5.48
CA ILE A 39 -0.80 -3.74 6.54
C ILE A 39 0.66 -3.64 6.14
N ILE A 40 1.25 -4.69 5.56
CA ILE A 40 2.65 -4.68 5.12
C ILE A 40 2.85 -3.61 4.04
N ILE A 41 1.96 -3.52 3.06
CA ILE A 41 2.02 -2.50 2.01
C ILE A 41 1.90 -1.10 2.60
N ALA A 42 0.95 -0.88 3.52
CA ALA A 42 0.76 0.39 4.20
C ALA A 42 2.00 0.81 5.01
N VAL A 43 2.62 -0.12 5.74
CA VAL A 43 3.85 0.13 6.51
C VAL A 43 5.02 0.44 5.58
N LEU A 44 5.16 -0.27 4.46
CA LEU A 44 6.20 0.02 3.47
C LEU A 44 6.03 1.43 2.88
N LEU A 45 4.82 1.81 2.50
CA LEU A 45 4.54 3.16 1.98
C LEU A 45 4.77 4.24 3.05
N ALA A 46 4.25 4.05 4.27
CA ALA A 46 4.44 5.00 5.36
C ALA A 46 5.92 5.16 5.74
N SER A 47 6.66 4.05 5.83
CA SER A 47 8.10 4.07 6.13
C SER A 47 8.91 4.73 5.02
N ALA A 48 8.56 4.53 3.75
CA ALA A 48 9.17 5.26 2.65
C ALA A 48 8.97 6.77 2.81
N VAL A 49 7.72 7.22 3.04
CA VAL A 49 7.43 8.65 3.22
C VAL A 49 8.17 9.24 4.43
N LEU A 50 8.14 8.57 5.58
CA LEU A 50 8.83 9.00 6.80
C LEU A 50 10.35 8.99 6.68
N TYR A 51 10.92 8.09 5.86
CA TYR A 51 12.35 8.06 5.59
C TYR A 51 12.79 9.31 4.81
N PHE A 52 12.00 9.75 3.83
CA PHE A 52 12.30 10.93 3.01
C PHE A 52 12.00 12.25 3.72
N VAL A 53 10.90 12.34 4.47
CA VAL A 53 10.42 13.58 5.08
C VAL A 53 10.78 13.62 6.56
N ARG A 54 11.94 14.19 6.89
CA ARG A 54 12.33 14.47 8.28
C ARG A 54 12.07 15.95 8.61
N PRO A 55 10.98 16.29 9.33
CA PRO A 55 10.76 17.65 9.78
C PRO A 55 11.86 18.03 10.77
N THR A 56 12.43 19.21 10.61
CA THR A 56 13.42 19.78 11.54
C THR A 56 12.89 21.10 12.07
N ILE A 57 13.03 21.32 13.37
CA ILE A 57 12.53 22.52 14.06
C ILE A 57 13.68 23.52 14.20
N VAL A 58 13.43 24.76 13.81
CA VAL A 58 14.38 25.87 14.00
C VAL A 58 14.43 26.24 15.49
N ARG A 59 15.63 26.20 16.09
CA ARG A 59 15.82 26.43 17.54
C ARG A 59 16.51 27.75 17.90
N GLN A 60 16.94 28.54 16.91
CA GLN A 60 17.82 29.68 17.13
C GLN A 60 17.41 30.88 16.27
N SER A 61 17.53 32.08 16.83
CA SER A 61 17.14 33.35 16.19
C SER A 61 18.16 33.91 15.20
N SER A 62 19.27 33.21 14.94
CA SER A 62 20.33 33.71 14.03
C SER A 62 19.89 33.84 12.57
N MET A 63 18.72 33.31 12.23
CA MET A 63 18.07 33.43 10.92
C MET A 63 16.75 34.22 10.98
N GLU A 64 16.51 34.98 12.05
CA GLU A 64 15.39 35.94 12.10
C GLU A 64 15.45 36.91 10.90
N ASP A 65 14.28 37.35 10.45
CA ASP A 65 13.93 37.94 9.13
C ASP A 65 13.65 36.93 8.00
N THR A 66 14.11 35.68 8.08
CA THR A 66 13.77 34.63 7.10
C THR A 66 13.13 33.39 7.72
N LEU A 67 13.63 32.94 8.89
CA LEU A 67 13.14 31.78 9.63
C LEU A 67 12.93 32.15 11.09
N TYR A 68 11.74 31.89 11.62
CA TYR A 68 11.41 32.18 13.01
C TYR A 68 11.61 30.94 13.90
N GLU A 69 11.78 31.18 15.19
CA GLU A 69 11.88 30.10 16.17
C GLU A 69 10.61 29.23 16.15
N ASN A 70 10.78 27.91 16.19
CA ASN A 70 9.72 26.90 16.10
C ASN A 70 9.09 26.71 14.71
N ASP A 71 9.63 27.34 13.66
CA ASP A 71 9.25 26.99 12.29
C ASP A 71 9.64 25.55 11.95
N TYR A 72 8.75 24.86 11.22
CA TYR A 72 8.96 23.50 10.74
C TYR A 72 9.52 23.51 9.33
N LEU A 73 10.72 22.96 9.18
CA LEU A 73 11.39 22.84 7.88
C LEU A 73 11.29 21.43 7.33
N ILE A 74 10.89 21.32 6.07
CA ILE A 74 11.01 20.10 5.27
C ILE A 74 12.28 20.22 4.43
N MET A 75 13.30 19.46 4.80
CA MET A 75 14.62 19.50 4.17
C MET A 75 14.87 18.27 3.29
N TYR A 76 15.41 18.47 2.08
CA TYR A 76 15.73 17.38 1.16
C TYR A 76 17.24 17.10 1.11
N ARG A 77 17.72 16.29 2.07
CA ARG A 77 19.15 15.97 2.22
C ARG A 77 19.76 15.23 1.02
N GLN A 78 18.93 14.53 0.26
CA GLN A 78 19.40 13.69 -0.84
C GLN A 78 19.82 14.52 -2.08
N ALA A 79 19.24 15.72 -2.28
CA ALA A 79 19.62 16.59 -3.40
C ALA A 79 21.11 16.96 -3.39
N TYR A 80 21.69 17.14 -2.20
CA TYR A 80 23.08 17.55 -2.01
C TYR A 80 24.05 16.37 -1.83
N ARG A 81 23.64 15.12 -2.13
CA ARG A 81 24.61 14.02 -2.22
C ARG A 81 25.46 14.08 -3.49
N SER A 82 24.94 14.71 -4.55
CA SER A 82 25.59 14.74 -5.86
C SER A 82 25.75 16.14 -6.43
N ASN A 83 25.14 17.15 -5.80
CA ASN A 83 25.24 18.55 -6.20
C ASN A 83 25.79 19.37 -5.03
N ASP A 84 26.64 20.33 -5.36
CA ASP A 84 27.11 21.32 -4.41
C ASP A 84 26.01 22.37 -4.12
N PRO A 85 25.98 22.95 -2.92
CA PRO A 85 25.01 24.00 -2.59
C PRO A 85 25.23 25.27 -3.42
N GLU A 86 24.14 25.91 -3.81
CA GLU A 86 24.14 27.15 -4.57
C GLU A 86 23.95 28.38 -3.66
N ARG A 87 24.27 29.57 -4.19
CA ARG A 87 24.05 30.82 -3.46
C ARG A 87 22.56 31.04 -3.24
N GLY A 88 22.14 31.04 -1.98
CA GLY A 88 20.74 31.23 -1.58
C GLY A 88 20.14 30.00 -0.89
N ASP A 89 20.83 28.86 -0.93
CA ASP A 89 20.38 27.65 -0.24
C ASP A 89 20.58 27.75 1.27
N ILE A 90 19.57 27.33 2.02
CA ILE A 90 19.63 27.22 3.49
C ILE A 90 20.03 25.78 3.83
N ILE A 91 21.22 25.61 4.39
CA ILE A 91 21.78 24.31 4.79
C ILE A 91 21.87 24.22 6.32
N VAL A 92 21.73 22.99 6.85
CA VAL A 92 21.79 22.67 8.30
C VAL A 92 22.94 21.72 8.56
#